data_AF-A0A8T3T5B8-F1
#
_entry.id   AF-A0A8T3T5B8-F1
#
_cell.length_a   1.000
_cell.length_b   1.000
_cell.length_c   1.000
_cell.angle_alpha   90.00
_cell.angle_beta   90.00
_cell.angle_gamma   90.00
#
_symmetry.space_group_name_H-M   'P 1'
#
loop_
_entity.id
_entity.type
_entity.pdbx_description
1 polymer ?
#
loop_
_entity_poly.entity_id
_entity_poly.type
_entity_poly.pdbx_seq_one_letter_code
_entity_poly.pdbx_strand_id
1 'polypeptide(L)' 'MRKTSVYLSVDEAEGLRRVAARQGRPQAEVIREGVRRMIAGADSDGREFRSLGKGRGGGRAYEPWSGVAVYDEVMGRR' A
#
# COMPACT_ATOMS: atom_id res chain seq x y z
N MET A 1 -12.37 -19.04 7.04
CA MET A 1 -11.90 -18.24 8.19
C MET A 1 -10.93 -19.08 9.00
N ARG A 2 -9.77 -18.54 9.40
CA ARG A 2 -8.84 -19.20 10.32
C ARG A 2 -9.07 -18.68 11.73
N LYS A 3 -9.11 -19.58 12.73
CA LYS A 3 -9.21 -19.17 14.14
C LYS A 3 -7.87 -18.57 14.57
N THR A 4 -7.93 -17.36 15.10
CA THR A 4 -6.77 -16.64 15.65
C THR A 4 -7.11 -16.16 17.05
N SER A 5 -6.20 -16.39 17.98
CA SER A 5 -6.27 -15.84 19.34
C SER A 5 -5.34 -14.64 19.43
N VAL A 6 -5.78 -13.57 20.06
CA VAL A 6 -4.97 -12.36 20.28
C VAL A 6 -4.96 -12.02 21.77
N TYR A 7 -3.82 -11.55 22.25
CA TYR A 7 -3.68 -11.04 23.61
C TYR A 7 -3.94 -9.54 23.61
N LEU A 8 -4.75 -9.08 24.55
CA LEU A 8 -5.05 -7.67 24.80
C LEU A 8 -4.74 -7.38 26.25
N SER A 9 -4.32 -6.16 26.54
CA SER A 9 -4.32 -5.65 27.91
C SER A 9 -5.75 -5.58 28.45
N VAL A 10 -5.88 -5.48 29.78
CA VAL A 10 -7.18 -5.36 30.44
C VAL A 10 -7.95 -4.14 29.92
N ASP A 11 -7.26 -3.00 29.78
CA ASP A 11 -7.87 -1.75 29.32
C ASP A 11 -8.36 -1.84 27.87
N GLU A 12 -7.59 -2.50 27.00
CA GLU A 12 -7.98 -2.74 25.61
C GLU A 12 -9.19 -3.69 25.51
N ALA A 13 -9.21 -4.75 26.32
CA ALA A 13 -10.32 -5.69 26.35
C ALA A 13 -11.62 -5.03 26.84
N GLU A 14 -11.56 -4.22 27.90
CA GLU A 14 -12.71 -3.45 28.39
C GLU A 14 -13.12 -2.33 27.43
N GLY A 15 -12.15 -1.69 26.77
CA GLY A 15 -12.40 -0.77 25.67
C GLY A 15 -13.20 -1.43 24.53
N LEU A 16 -12.72 -2.59 24.06
CA LEU A 16 -13.37 -3.36 23.01
C LEU A 16 -14.78 -3.81 23.41
N ARG A 17 -14.96 -4.29 24.64
CA ARG A 17 -16.27 -4.69 25.18
C ARG A 17 -17.26 -3.52 25.14
N ARG A 18 -16.85 -2.33 25.61
CA ARG A 18 -17.69 -1.13 25.61
C ARG A 18 -18.06 -0.67 24.20
N VAL A 19 -17.11 -0.70 23.25
CA VAL A 19 -17.36 -0.34 21.85
C VAL A 19 -18.32 -1.32 21.20
N ALA A 20 -18.11 -2.62 21.37
CA ALA A 20 -18.95 -3.67 20.83
C ALA A 20 -20.40 -3.58 21.35
N ALA A 21 -20.56 -3.39 22.66
CA ALA A 21 -21.87 -3.21 23.29
C ALA A 21 -22.62 -1.99 22.74
N ARG A 22 -21.92 -0.84 22.62
CA ARG A 22 -22.50 0.40 22.09
C ARG A 22 -22.97 0.25 20.64
N GLN A 23 -22.26 -0.54 19.83
CA GLN A 23 -22.60 -0.78 18.44
C GLN A 23 -23.59 -1.94 18.25
N GLY A 24 -23.94 -2.67 19.31
CA GLY A 24 -24.79 -3.86 19.21
C GLY A 24 -24.16 -5.00 18.40
N ARG A 25 -22.82 -5.11 18.38
CA ARG A 25 -22.08 -6.04 17.53
C ARG A 25 -21.20 -7.00 18.32
N PRO A 26 -20.92 -8.21 17.82
CA PRO A 26 -19.93 -9.10 18.42
C PRO A 26 -18.53 -8.48 18.41
N GLN A 27 -17.76 -8.65 19.49
CA GLN A 27 -16.38 -8.13 19.58
C GLN A 27 -15.48 -8.61 18.42
N ALA A 28 -15.67 -9.86 17.98
CA ALA A 28 -14.91 -10.43 16.86
C ALA A 28 -15.18 -9.70 15.54
N GLU A 29 -16.36 -9.12 15.33
CA GLU A 29 -16.64 -8.30 14.14
C GLU A 29 -15.92 -6.96 14.19
N VAL A 30 -15.91 -6.33 15.37
CA VAL A 30 -15.20 -5.08 15.61
C VAL A 30 -13.71 -5.27 15.36
N ILE A 31 -13.11 -6.36 15.88
CA ILE A 31 -11.71 -6.72 15.61
C ILE A 31 -11.49 -6.91 14.11
N ARG A 32 -12.31 -7.71 13.43
CA ARG A 32 -12.15 -7.98 11.99
C ARG A 32 -12.27 -6.71 11.14
N GLU A 33 -13.12 -5.78 11.53
CA GLU A 33 -13.24 -4.48 10.86
C GLU A 33 -12.01 -3.62 11.09
N GLY A 34 -11.53 -3.50 12.33
CA GLY A 34 -10.29 -2.78 12.64
C GLY A 34 -9.10 -3.31 11.86
N VAL A 35 -8.93 -4.64 11.84
CA VAL A 35 -7.88 -5.31 11.05
C VAL A 35 -8.01 -5.01 9.56
N ARG A 36 -9.23 -5.09 8.98
CA ARG A 36 -9.46 -4.78 7.56
C ARG A 36 -9.11 -3.32 7.23
N ARG A 37 -9.50 -2.37 8.08
CA ARG A 37 -9.17 -0.95 7.89
C ARG A 37 -7.67 -0.70 7.96
N MET A 38 -6.97 -1.34 8.90
CA MET A 38 -5.51 -1.22 8.98
C MET A 38 -4.80 -1.80 7.76
N ILE A 39 -5.21 -2.99 7.30
CA ILE A 39 -4.63 -3.61 6.10
C ILE A 39 -4.88 -2.71 4.88
N ALA A 40 -6.12 -2.26 4.68
CA ALA A 40 -6.46 -1.36 3.58
C ALA A 40 -5.66 -0.05 3.63
N GLY A 41 -5.47 0.52 4.84
CA GLY A 41 -4.62 1.69 5.06
C GLY A 41 -3.16 1.44 4.68
N ALA A 42 -2.58 0.33 5.14
CA ALA A 42 -1.21 -0.06 4.85
C ALA A 42 -0.98 -0.36 3.35
N ASP A 43 -1.97 -0.93 2.67
CA ASP A 43 -1.91 -1.18 1.22
C ASP A 43 -2.12 0.11 0.40
N SER A 44 -2.87 1.08 0.95
CA SER A 44 -3.12 2.39 0.33
C SER A 44 -1.96 3.38 0.50
N ASP A 45 -1.11 3.21 1.52
CA ASP A 45 0.25 3.77 1.58
C ASP A 45 1.18 3.02 0.61
N GLY A 46 0.66 2.79 -0.60
CA GLY A 46 1.32 2.09 -1.67
C GLY A 46 2.71 2.65 -1.84
N ARG A 47 3.70 1.74 -1.82
CA ARG A 47 5.11 1.97 -2.17
C ARG A 47 5.28 3.30 -2.87
N GLU A 48 5.71 4.31 -2.12
CA GLU A 48 6.11 5.59 -2.70
C GLU A 48 7.35 5.30 -3.53
N PHE A 49 7.17 5.00 -4.82
CA PHE A 49 8.26 4.88 -5.75
C PHE A 49 8.86 6.28 -5.89
N ARG A 50 9.88 6.57 -5.07
CA ARG A 50 10.60 7.86 -5.04
C ARG A 50 11.24 8.24 -6.38
N SER A 51 11.15 7.39 -7.40
CA SER A 51 11.68 7.62 -8.73
C SER A 51 10.83 6.98 -9.83
N LEU A 52 9.62 7.49 -10.07
CA LEU A 52 9.06 7.49 -11.42
C LEU A 52 9.41 8.82 -12.09
N GLY A 53 10.70 9.07 -12.29
CA GLY A 53 11.19 10.05 -13.26
C GLY A 53 10.49 11.41 -13.32
N LYS A 54 9.97 11.95 -12.20
CA LYS A 54 9.48 13.34 -12.12
C LYS A 54 10.67 14.30 -12.01
N GLY A 55 11.63 14.16 -12.91
CA GLY A 55 12.61 15.20 -13.14
C GLY A 55 11.89 16.34 -13.85
N ARG A 56 11.79 17.52 -13.23
CA ARG A 56 11.73 18.77 -13.99
C ARG A 56 13.13 18.99 -14.58
N GLY A 57 13.49 18.19 -15.57
CA GLY A 57 14.66 18.44 -16.38
C GLY A 57 14.29 19.49 -17.41
N GLY A 58 14.96 20.64 -17.40
CA GLY A 58 14.91 21.62 -18.50
C GLY A 58 15.61 21.12 -19.77
N GLY A 59 15.60 19.81 -20.02
CA GLY A 59 16.19 19.16 -21.18
C GLY A 59 15.15 19.00 -22.28
N ARG A 60 15.61 18.93 -23.53
CA ARG A 60 14.79 18.79 -24.74
C ARG A 60 13.69 17.75 -24.58
N ALA A 61 12.56 17.98 -25.25
CA ALA A 61 11.46 17.03 -25.33
C ALA A 61 12.01 15.63 -25.65
N TYR A 62 11.55 14.64 -24.90
CA TYR A 62 11.92 13.24 -25.11
C TYR A 62 11.47 12.83 -26.53
N GLU A 63 12.44 12.54 -27.39
CA GLU A 63 12.18 11.84 -28.64
C GLU A 63 12.36 10.33 -28.41
N PRO A 64 11.33 9.51 -28.64
CA PRO A 64 11.45 8.07 -28.56
C PRO A 64 12.51 7.58 -29.55
N TRP A 65 13.38 6.69 -29.10
CA TRP A 65 14.33 6.04 -30.00
C TRP A 65 13.56 5.09 -30.92
N SER A 66 13.85 5.13 -32.22
CA SER A 66 13.40 4.08 -33.12
C SER A 66 14.15 2.79 -32.79
N GLY A 67 13.53 1.63 -33.03
CA GLY A 67 14.19 0.34 -32.81
C GLY A 67 15.50 0.19 -33.62
N VAL A 68 15.57 0.87 -34.77
CA VAL A 68 16.78 0.97 -35.60
C VAL A 68 17.86 1.80 -34.90
N ALA A 69 17.52 2.96 -34.35
CA ALA A 69 18.47 3.80 -33.63
C ALA A 69 19.06 3.11 -32.39
N VAL A 70 18.25 2.30 -31.68
CA VAL A 70 18.75 1.47 -30.58
C VAL A 70 19.71 0.40 -31.09
N TYR A 71 19.36 -0.27 -32.18
CA TYR A 71 20.20 -1.32 -32.76
C TYR A 71 21.54 -0.77 -33.25
N ASP A 72 21.54 0.36 -33.96
CA ASP A 72 22.76 0.96 -34.51
C ASP A 72 23.71 1.44 -33.41
N GLU A 73 23.20 2.07 -32.35
CA GLU A 73 23.99 2.50 -31.18
C GLU A 73 24.61 1.29 -30.45
N VAL A 74 23.82 0.24 -30.19
CA VAL A 74 24.31 -0.97 -29.49
C VAL A 74 25.35 -1.71 -30.33
N MET A 75 25.19 -1.71 -31.65
CA MET A 75 26.09 -2.40 -32.58
C MET A 75 27.27 -1.53 -33.04
N GLY A 76 27.38 -0.29 -32.55
CA GLY A 76 28.48 0.63 -32.86
C GLY A 76 28.54 1.06 -34.33
N ARG A 77 27.40 1.05 -35.01
CA ARG A 77 27.27 1.47 -36.42
C ARG A 77 26.79 2.92 -36.41
N ARG A 78 27.63 3.82 -36.91
CA ARG A 78 27.36 5.26 -36.95
C ARG A 78 27.30 5.75 -38.38
#